data_AF-A0A3D1T2B4-F1
#
_entry.id   AF-A0A3D1T2B4-F1
#
_cell.length_a   1.000
_cell.length_b   1.000
_cell.length_c   1.000
_cell.angle_alpha   90.00
_cell.angle_beta   90.00
_cell.angle_gamma   90.00
#
_symmetry.space_group_name_H-M   'P 1'
#
loop_
_entity.id
_entity.type
_entity.pdbx_description
1 polymer ?
#
loop_
_entity_poly.entity_id
_entity_poly.type
_entity_poly.pdbx_seq_one_letter_code
_entity_poly.pdbx_strand_id
1 'polypeptide(L)'
;MTYEVDWLKKSLKNSTSESDRKSLAELNNKLISIRRQAELLTINRTSLYREKAEKAHCEQELLIMRWIDEIHTHEPTWGYRMVTDVLRRDHDLAINRKKVQRFMRDMGIYAIVS
;
A
#
# COMPACT_ATOMS: atom_id res chain seq x y z
N MET A 1 -11.18 3.63 -34.60
CA MET A 1 -11.05 3.56 -33.12
C MET A 1 -10.51 4.89 -32.64
N THR A 2 -11.14 5.54 -31.65
CA THR A 2 -10.63 6.80 -31.07
C THR A 2 -9.46 6.51 -30.13
N TYR A 3 -8.42 7.37 -30.18
CA TYR A 3 -7.22 7.28 -29.34
C TYR A 3 -7.54 7.12 -27.84
N GLU A 4 -8.64 7.75 -27.37
CA GLU A 4 -9.12 7.64 -26.00
C GLU A 4 -9.48 6.20 -25.58
N VAL A 5 -10.11 5.43 -26.47
CA VAL A 5 -10.54 4.06 -26.18
C VAL A 5 -9.33 3.12 -26.11
N ASP A 6 -8.33 3.35 -26.97
CA ASP A 6 -7.08 2.60 -26.96
C ASP A 6 -6.26 2.89 -25.69
N TRP A 7 -6.14 4.17 -25.33
CA TRP A 7 -5.50 4.62 -24.10
C TRP A 7 -6.18 4.05 -22.85
N LEU A 8 -7.52 4.11 -22.77
CA LEU A 8 -8.27 3.56 -21.63
C LEU A 8 -8.08 2.04 -21.51
N LYS A 9 -8.11 1.30 -22.62
CA LYS A 9 -7.90 -0.16 -22.62
C LYS A 9 -6.50 -0.55 -22.17
N LYS A 10 -5.49 0.24 -22.53
CA LYS A 10 -4.11 0.07 -22.04
C LYS A 10 -4.02 0.30 -20.53
N SER A 11 -4.67 1.35 -20.03
CA SER A 11 -4.62 1.74 -18.62
C SER A 11 -5.42 0.80 -17.70
N LEU A 12 -6.63 0.38 -18.09
CA LEU A 12 -7.52 -0.44 -17.25
C LEU A 12 -7.04 -1.89 -17.05
N LYS A 13 -6.14 -2.41 -17.89
CA LYS A 13 -5.59 -3.77 -17.72
C LYS A 13 -4.86 -3.98 -16.38
N ASN A 14 -4.52 -2.91 -15.67
CA ASN A 14 -3.63 -2.96 -14.51
C ASN A 14 -4.22 -2.38 -13.19
N SER A 15 -5.51 -2.05 -13.10
CA SER A 15 -6.05 -1.33 -11.91
C SER A 15 -7.16 -2.12 -11.20
N THR A 16 -6.98 -2.38 -9.90
CA THR A 16 -8.02 -2.94 -9.03
C THR A 16 -8.52 -1.94 -7.97
N SER A 17 -7.75 -0.88 -7.68
CA SER A 17 -8.14 0.17 -6.73
C SER A 17 -8.14 1.59 -7.32
N GLU A 18 -8.85 2.53 -6.68
CA GLU A 18 -8.82 3.96 -7.05
C GLU A 18 -7.41 4.56 -6.93
N SER A 19 -6.61 4.05 -5.98
CA SER A 19 -5.22 4.46 -5.79
C SER A 19 -4.35 4.10 -6.99
N ASP A 20 -4.59 2.92 -7.57
CA ASP A 20 -3.86 2.45 -8.75
C ASP A 20 -4.30 3.25 -10.00
N ARG A 21 -5.59 3.61 -10.05
CA ARG A 21 -6.13 4.47 -11.13
C ARG A 21 -5.50 5.86 -11.15
N LYS A 22 -5.15 6.45 -10.01
CA LYS A 22 -4.43 7.73 -9.96
C LYS A 22 -3.04 7.65 -10.59
N SER A 23 -2.31 6.56 -10.35
CA SER A 23 -0.98 6.35 -10.95
C SER A 23 -1.00 6.10 -12.46
N LEU A 24 -2.17 5.85 -13.06
CA LEU A 24 -2.34 5.69 -14.51
C LEU A 24 -2.54 7.01 -15.26
N ALA A 25 -2.73 8.12 -14.55
CA ALA A 25 -2.90 9.42 -15.17
C ALA A 25 -1.55 9.96 -15.68
N GLU A 26 -1.52 10.37 -16.94
CA GLU A 26 -0.36 10.91 -17.62
C GLU A 26 -0.48 12.44 -17.68
N LEU A 27 0.12 13.14 -16.71
CA LEU A 27 0.05 14.60 -16.61
C LEU A 27 0.60 15.34 -17.84
N ASN A 28 1.50 14.70 -18.60
CA ASN A 28 2.17 15.27 -19.78
C ASN A 28 1.62 14.76 -21.12
N ASN A 29 0.45 14.12 -21.15
CA ASN A 29 -0.14 13.63 -22.40
C ASN A 29 -0.69 14.80 -23.25
N LYS A 30 -0.13 14.99 -24.46
CA LYS A 30 -0.52 16.06 -25.40
C LYS A 30 -1.85 15.81 -26.13
N LEU A 31 -2.33 14.56 -26.14
CA LEU A 31 -3.50 14.12 -26.89
C LEU A 31 -4.77 14.03 -26.04
N ILE A 32 -4.64 13.79 -24.72
CA ILE A 32 -5.79 13.71 -23.80
C ILE A 32 -5.54 14.61 -22.59
N SER A 33 -6.43 15.59 -22.39
CA SER A 33 -6.38 16.48 -21.23
C SER A 33 -6.54 15.73 -19.89
N ILE A 34 -5.94 16.26 -18.82
CA ILE A 34 -6.06 15.70 -17.46
C ILE A 34 -7.52 15.55 -17.02
N ARG A 35 -8.39 16.50 -17.42
CA ARG A 35 -9.83 16.42 -17.15
C ARG A 35 -10.44 15.17 -17.79
N ARG A 36 -10.13 14.94 -19.07
CA ARG A 36 -10.65 13.80 -19.82
C ARG A 36 -10.10 12.47 -19.28
N GLN A 37 -8.84 12.44 -18.88
CA GLN A 37 -8.25 11.26 -18.20
C GLN A 37 -8.95 10.96 -16.88
N ALA A 38 -9.28 11.97 -16.06
CA ALA A 38 -9.99 11.78 -14.80
C ALA A 38 -11.41 11.21 -15.00
N GLU A 39 -12.13 11.70 -16.03
CA GLU A 39 -13.44 11.16 -16.44
C GLU A 39 -13.32 9.70 -16.88
N LEU A 40 -12.35 9.41 -17.76
CA LEU A 40 -12.09 8.07 -18.29
C LEU A 40 -11.70 7.06 -17.19
N LEU A 41 -10.89 7.49 -16.21
CA LEU A 41 -10.46 6.67 -15.09
C LEU A 41 -11.48 6.63 -13.93
N THR A 42 -12.58 7.37 -14.03
CA THR A 42 -13.60 7.50 -12.97
C THR A 42 -12.97 7.89 -11.62
N ILE A 43 -12.13 8.93 -11.62
CA ILE A 43 -11.44 9.46 -10.44
C ILE A 43 -11.66 10.97 -10.32
N ASN A 44 -11.57 11.49 -9.09
CA ASN A 44 -11.69 12.93 -8.88
C ASN A 44 -10.47 13.67 -9.44
N ARG A 45 -10.67 14.65 -10.32
CA ARG A 45 -9.59 15.48 -10.89
C ARG A 45 -8.67 16.09 -9.83
N THR A 46 -9.20 16.58 -8.70
CA THR A 46 -8.35 17.19 -7.66
C THR A 46 -7.45 16.17 -6.98
N SER A 47 -7.89 14.91 -6.96
CA SER A 47 -7.13 13.82 -6.35
C SER A 47 -5.91 13.40 -7.18
N LEU A 48 -5.84 13.78 -8.46
CA LEU A 48 -4.66 13.58 -9.32
C LEU A 48 -3.47 14.46 -8.92
N TYR A 49 -3.76 15.64 -8.36
CA TYR A 49 -2.74 16.55 -7.86
C TYR A 49 -2.34 16.26 -6.42
N ARG A 50 -3.07 15.37 -5.74
CA ARG A 50 -2.73 14.97 -4.38
C ARG A 50 -1.66 13.89 -4.47
N GLU A 51 -0.43 14.31 -4.22
CA GLU A 51 0.69 13.39 -4.05
C GLU A 51 0.35 12.36 -2.97
N LYS A 52 0.66 11.08 -3.24
CA LYS A 52 0.53 10.02 -2.24
C LYS A 52 1.56 10.36 -1.17
N ALA A 53 1.10 10.79 0.00
CA ALA A 53 2.00 10.91 1.14
C ALA A 53 2.58 9.51 1.41
N GLU A 54 3.85 9.32 1.07
CA GLU A 54 4.60 8.17 1.55
C GLU A 54 4.52 8.20 3.07
N LYS A 55 4.08 7.09 3.68
CA LYS A 55 3.99 7.03 5.13
C LYS A 55 5.41 7.00 5.68
N ALA A 56 5.90 8.16 6.10
CA ALA A 56 7.11 8.23 6.90
C ALA A 56 6.84 7.51 8.23
N HIS A 57 7.65 6.51 8.52
CA HIS A 57 7.67 5.84 9.83
C HIS A 57 8.60 6.61 10.76
N CYS A 58 8.18 6.87 11.99
CA CYS A 58 9.09 7.40 13.00
C CYS A 58 10.04 6.30 13.49
N GLU A 59 11.11 6.69 14.18
CA GLU A 59 12.15 5.76 14.66
C GLU A 59 11.58 4.61 15.50
N GLN A 60 10.61 4.89 16.38
CA GLN A 60 9.97 3.84 17.16
C GLN A 60 9.20 2.84 16.29
N GLU A 61 8.55 3.29 15.22
CA GLU A 61 7.85 2.39 14.29
C GLU A 61 8.84 1.51 13.52
N LEU A 62 9.97 2.07 13.09
CA LEU A 62 11.03 1.33 12.42
C LEU A 62 11.66 0.27 13.34
N LEU A 63 11.85 0.59 14.62
CA LEU A 63 12.35 -0.37 15.60
C LEU A 63 11.38 -1.54 15.79
N ILE A 64 10.08 -1.26 15.87
CA ILE A 64 9.04 -2.30 15.96
C ILE A 64 9.03 -3.15 14.69
N MET A 65 9.14 -2.54 13.51
CA MET A 65 9.22 -3.26 12.24
C MET A 65 10.44 -4.20 12.21
N ARG A 66 11.59 -3.77 12.74
CA ARG A 66 12.78 -4.63 12.85
C ARG A 66 12.54 -5.84 13.75
N TRP A 67 11.90 -5.67 14.90
CA TRP A 67 11.56 -6.80 15.78
C TRP A 67 10.54 -7.75 15.13
N ILE A 68 9.56 -7.22 14.40
CA ILE A 68 8.61 -8.04 13.63
C ILE A 68 9.36 -8.91 12.60
N ASP A 69 10.32 -8.33 11.88
CA ASP A 69 11.15 -9.02 10.89
C ASP A 69 11.96 -10.17 11.53
N GLU A 70 12.59 -9.89 12.67
CA GLU A 70 13.37 -10.86 13.44
C GLU A 70 12.50 -12.02 13.92
N ILE A 71 11.36 -11.73 14.55
CA ILE A 71 10.41 -12.75 15.02
C ILE A 71 9.94 -13.61 13.85
N HIS A 72 9.58 -13.00 12.72
CA HIS A 72 9.08 -13.74 11.55
C HIS A 72 10.17 -14.58 10.88
N THR A 73 11.41 -14.10 10.85
CA THR A 73 12.56 -14.86 10.33
C THR A 73 12.80 -16.13 11.14
N HIS A 74 12.64 -16.06 12.46
CA HIS A 74 12.74 -17.24 13.32
C HIS A 74 11.52 -18.13 13.26
N GLU A 75 10.32 -17.55 13.13
CA GLU A 75 9.07 -18.29 13.19
C GLU A 75 8.08 -17.82 12.10
N PRO A 76 8.25 -18.31 10.86
CA PRO A 76 7.49 -17.83 9.71
C PRO A 76 6.01 -18.26 9.74
N THR A 77 5.65 -19.22 10.58
CA THR A 77 4.26 -19.67 10.75
C THR A 77 3.42 -18.71 11.61
N TRP A 78 4.07 -17.82 12.35
CA TRP A 78 3.38 -16.92 13.28
C TRP A 78 2.74 -15.73 12.57
N GLY A 79 1.41 -15.67 12.64
CA GLY A 79 0.65 -14.51 12.24
C GLY A 79 0.73 -13.36 13.25
N TYR A 80 0.19 -12.20 12.86
CA TYR A 80 0.25 -10.96 13.65
C TYR A 80 -0.26 -11.08 15.09
N ARG A 81 -1.15 -12.04 15.38
CA ARG A 81 -1.65 -12.29 16.75
C ARG A 81 -0.52 -12.77 17.66
N MET A 82 0.20 -13.81 17.23
CA MET A 82 1.34 -14.38 17.96
C MET A 82 2.48 -13.37 18.04
N VAL A 83 2.82 -12.73 16.92
CA VAL A 83 3.86 -11.67 16.89
C VAL A 83 3.52 -10.55 17.88
N THR A 84 2.25 -10.13 17.98
CA THR A 84 1.86 -9.09 18.94
C THR A 84 2.08 -9.53 20.39
N ASP A 85 1.75 -10.78 20.71
CA ASP A 85 1.87 -11.29 22.08
C ASP A 85 3.35 -11.45 22.47
N VAL A 86 4.23 -11.84 21.53
CA VAL A 86 5.69 -11.86 21.70
C VAL A 86 6.25 -10.45 21.91
N LEU A 87 5.87 -9.49 21.07
CA LEU A 87 6.29 -8.09 21.21
C LEU A 87 5.92 -7.49 22.57
N ARG A 88 4.74 -7.84 23.09
CA ARG A 88 4.29 -7.42 24.43
C ARG A 88 5.13 -8.06 25.54
N ARG A 89 5.44 -9.35 25.41
CA ARG A 89 6.15 -10.12 26.43
C ARG A 89 7.64 -9.78 26.48
N ASP A 90 8.29 -9.72 25.32
CA ASP A 90 9.76 -9.69 25.22
C ASP A 90 10.31 -8.25 25.14
N HIS A 91 9.48 -7.28 24.75
CA HIS A 91 9.86 -5.86 24.64
C HIS A 91 8.99 -4.91 25.49
N ASP A 92 8.11 -5.43 26.36
CA ASP A 92 7.20 -4.66 27.23
C ASP A 92 6.37 -3.59 26.48
N LEU A 93 5.97 -3.90 25.24
CA LEU A 93 5.26 -2.95 24.38
C LEU A 93 3.75 -3.07 24.55
N ALA A 94 3.08 -1.98 24.95
CA ALA A 94 1.62 -1.86 24.89
C ALA A 94 1.11 -1.58 23.47
N ILE A 95 1.49 -2.41 22.48
CA ILE A 95 1.13 -2.22 21.07
C ILE A 95 -0.23 -2.84 20.71
N ASN A 96 -0.99 -2.15 19.84
CA ASN A 96 -2.26 -2.64 19.32
C ASN A 96 -2.05 -3.71 18.23
N ARG A 97 -2.79 -4.84 18.31
CA ARG A 97 -2.78 -5.92 17.31
C ARG A 97 -3.01 -5.43 15.88
N LYS A 98 -3.90 -4.44 15.67
CA LYS A 98 -4.16 -3.85 14.35
C LYS A 98 -2.96 -3.08 13.81
N LYS A 99 -2.12 -2.51 14.69
CA LYS A 99 -0.90 -1.80 14.31
C LYS A 99 0.17 -2.78 13.83
N VAL A 100 0.37 -3.89 14.55
CA VAL A 100 1.27 -4.99 14.14
C VAL A 100 0.83 -5.57 12.80
N GLN A 101 -0.46 -5.87 12.63
CA GLN A 101 -1.00 -6.34 11.35
C GLN A 101 -0.72 -5.38 10.19
N ARG A 102 -0.85 -4.07 10.45
CA ARG A 102 -0.54 -3.03 9.44
C ARG A 102 0.94 -3.08 9.07
N PHE A 103 1.83 -3.14 10.04
CA PHE A 103 3.27 -3.20 9.79
C PHE A 103 3.67 -4.44 9.01
N MET A 104 3.19 -5.63 9.41
CA MET A 104 3.45 -6.86 8.65
C MET A 104 3.01 -6.72 7.18
N ARG A 105 1.82 -6.15 6.93
CA ARG A 105 1.36 -5.89 5.56
C ARG A 105 2.19 -4.84 4.82
N ASP A 106 2.53 -3.73 5.49
CA ASP A 106 3.36 -2.66 4.92
C ASP A 106 4.76 -3.21 4.55
N MET A 107 5.27 -4.21 5.29
CA MET A 107 6.53 -4.92 5.04
C MET A 107 6.42 -6.11 4.07
N GLY A 108 5.21 -6.53 3.69
CA GLY A 108 4.99 -7.73 2.86
C GLY A 108 5.18 -9.06 3.60
N ILE A 109 5.18 -9.05 4.93
CA ILE A 109 5.29 -10.25 5.78
C ILE A 109 3.91 -10.88 5.97
N TYR A 110 3.82 -12.18 5.67
CA TYR A 110 2.62 -12.99 5.88
C TYR A 110 3.01 -14.31 6.53
N ALA A 111 2.16 -14.79 7.45
CA ALA A 111 2.34 -16.12 8.01
C ALA A 111 2.24 -17.18 6.91
N ILE A 112 3.22 -18.07 6.86
CA ILE A 112 3.17 -19.24 5.98
C ILE A 112 2.24 -20.26 6.64
N VAL A 113 1.04 -20.41 6.08
CA VAL A 113 0.15 -21.50 6.45
C VAL A 113 0.57 -22.71 5.61
N SER A 114 1.17 -23.71 6.27
CA SER A 114 1.45 -25.02 5.69
C SER A 114 0.17 -25.83 5.50
#